data_AF-A0A2G8KSD4-F1
#
_entry.id   AF-A0A2G8KSD4-F1
#
_cell.length_a   1.000
_cell.length_b   1.000
_cell.length_c   1.000
_cell.angle_alpha   90.00
_cell.angle_beta   90.00
_cell.angle_gamma   90.00
#
_symmetry.space_group_name_H-M   'P 1'
#
loop_
_entity.id
_entity.type
_entity.pdbx_description
1 polymer ?
#
loop_
_entity_poly.entity_id
_entity_poly.type
_entity_poly.pdbx_seq_one_letter_code
_entity_poly.pdbx_strand_id
1 'polypeptide(L)'
;MPWQHIAADLMGPLPDGSYLFVVVDYFSRFFEVDVMKVITSEKLIKSLGPIFSRYGYPETLKRDNGSNFVSAEFESYLETCGISHRTTTPLWPQANGEVERQNRSLLKALKIAQVEKKDWRSELNHFLMAYRSTPHSTTGVSPAELMFNRKIRTKLPELSGVRENVLVSDRDAEMKQKSKDYSDFKRNARDNEIGLGDKVLVRQEKQNKLSPPYNPEPFEVVALK
;
A
#
# COMPACT_ATOMS: atom_id res chain seq x y z
N MET A 1 -11.29 -9.86 -1.19
CA MET A 1 -11.90 -9.37 -2.44
C MET A 1 -11.23 -8.06 -2.85
N PRO A 2 -11.31 -7.66 -4.13
CA PRO A 2 -10.88 -6.33 -4.56
C PRO A 2 -11.60 -5.24 -3.77
N TRP A 3 -10.90 -4.14 -3.49
CA TRP A 3 -11.44 -2.91 -2.92
C TRP A 3 -11.99 -3.00 -1.48
N GLN A 4 -11.73 -4.07 -0.75
CA GLN A 4 -12.12 -4.17 0.68
C GLN A 4 -11.15 -3.41 1.59
N HIS A 5 -9.85 -3.57 1.33
CA HIS A 5 -8.80 -2.97 2.13
C HIS A 5 -7.92 -2.14 1.23
N ILE A 6 -7.84 -0.84 1.51
CA ILE A 6 -7.00 0.09 0.76
C ILE A 6 -5.94 0.71 1.66
N ALA A 7 -4.85 1.14 1.06
CA ALA A 7 -3.84 2.00 1.68
C ALA A 7 -3.83 3.35 1.00
N ALA A 8 -3.69 4.43 1.76
CA ALA A 8 -3.51 5.78 1.25
C ALA A 8 -2.14 6.31 1.69
N ASP A 9 -1.37 6.83 0.74
CA ASP A 9 -0.03 7.37 0.94
C ASP A 9 0.14 8.73 0.25
N LEU A 10 1.02 9.57 0.77
CA LEU A 10 1.37 10.86 0.20
C LEU A 10 2.83 10.87 -0.21
N MET A 11 3.10 11.05 -1.50
CA MET A 11 4.45 11.12 -2.04
C MET A 11 4.79 12.52 -2.50
N GLY A 12 5.94 13.02 -2.09
CA GLY A 12 6.45 14.31 -2.52
C GLY A 12 7.30 14.99 -1.45
N PRO A 13 7.57 16.30 -1.60
CA PRO A 13 7.19 17.12 -2.75
C PRO A 13 7.93 16.72 -4.03
N LEU A 14 7.27 16.84 -5.18
CA LEU A 14 7.85 16.79 -6.51
C LEU A 14 8.55 18.13 -6.84
N PRO A 15 9.38 18.21 -7.89
CA PRO A 15 10.14 19.42 -8.22
C PRO A 15 9.29 20.69 -8.42
N ASP A 16 8.01 20.55 -8.81
CA ASP A 16 7.07 21.67 -8.98
C ASP A 16 6.28 22.01 -7.72
N GLY A 17 6.62 21.41 -6.57
CA GLY A 17 5.92 21.54 -5.29
C GLY A 17 4.63 20.73 -5.18
N SER A 18 4.29 19.91 -6.18
CA SER A 18 3.13 19.01 -6.11
C SER A 18 3.42 17.76 -5.28
N TYR A 19 2.36 17.11 -4.83
CA TYR A 19 2.34 15.83 -4.13
C TYR A 19 1.44 14.87 -4.89
N LEU A 20 1.73 13.57 -4.79
CA LEU A 20 0.88 12.49 -5.27
C LEU A 20 0.16 11.90 -4.08
N PHE A 21 -1.16 11.97 -4.10
CA PHE A 21 -1.99 11.19 -3.20
C PHE A 21 -2.32 9.86 -3.86
N VAL A 22 -1.78 8.79 -3.28
CA VAL A 22 -1.78 7.46 -3.87
C VAL A 22 -2.65 6.55 -3.03
N VAL A 23 -3.71 6.00 -3.63
CA VAL A 23 -4.60 5.01 -3.03
C VAL A 23 -4.35 3.67 -3.70
N VAL A 24 -4.12 2.63 -2.90
CA VAL A 24 -3.76 1.30 -3.39
C VAL A 24 -4.69 0.25 -2.79
N ASP A 25 -5.27 -0.58 -3.64
CA ASP A 25 -6.01 -1.76 -3.19
C ASP A 25 -5.04 -2.90 -2.83
N TYR A 26 -5.19 -3.47 -1.62
CA TYR A 26 -4.30 -4.54 -1.15
C TYR A 26 -4.46 -5.86 -1.92
N PHE A 27 -5.65 -6.14 -2.44
CA PHE A 27 -5.92 -7.39 -3.15
C PHE A 27 -5.39 -7.33 -4.59
N SER A 28 -5.88 -6.38 -5.38
CA SER A 28 -5.53 -6.25 -6.80
C SER A 28 -4.21 -5.53 -7.04
N ARG A 29 -3.68 -4.80 -6.05
CA ARG A 29 -2.54 -3.88 -6.20
C ARG A 29 -2.81 -2.76 -7.18
N PHE A 30 -4.08 -2.43 -7.41
CA PHE A 30 -4.49 -1.36 -8.30
C PHE A 30 -4.23 0.01 -7.68
N PHE A 31 -3.60 0.90 -8.45
CA PHE A 31 -3.33 2.28 -8.06
C PHE A 31 -4.43 3.21 -8.51
N GLU A 32 -4.81 4.13 -7.63
CA GLU A 32 -5.37 5.43 -7.96
C GLU A 32 -4.43 6.53 -7.48
N VAL A 33 -4.23 7.54 -8.32
CA VAL A 33 -3.30 8.63 -8.04
C VAL A 33 -3.97 9.94 -8.36
N ASP A 34 -3.97 10.84 -7.39
CA ASP A 34 -4.38 12.23 -7.57
C ASP A 34 -3.19 13.17 -7.33
N VAL A 35 -3.13 14.27 -8.08
CA VAL A 35 -2.04 15.25 -8.01
C VAL A 35 -2.53 16.50 -7.29
N MET A 36 -1.88 16.86 -6.19
CA MET A 36 -2.29 18.00 -5.37
C MET A 36 -1.11 18.87 -4.95
N LYS A 37 -1.31 20.19 -4.87
CA LYS A 37 -0.29 21.14 -4.38
C LYS A 37 -0.37 21.40 -2.88
N VAL A 38 -1.56 21.23 -2.32
CA VAL A 38 -1.86 21.51 -0.93
C VAL A 38 -2.29 20.21 -0.29
N ILE A 39 -1.54 19.81 0.73
CA ILE A 39 -1.84 18.68 1.58
C ILE A 39 -2.64 19.25 2.77
N THR A 40 -3.96 19.11 2.75
CA THR A 40 -4.87 19.37 3.89
C THR A 40 -5.93 18.28 3.95
N SER A 41 -6.56 18.08 5.12
CA SER A 41 -7.60 17.03 5.28
C SER A 41 -8.77 17.23 4.34
N GLU A 42 -9.29 18.46 4.24
CA GLU A 42 -10.31 18.85 3.25
C GLU A 42 -9.93 18.44 1.81
N LYS A 43 -8.68 18.65 1.39
CA LYS A 43 -8.22 18.31 0.04
C LYS A 43 -8.10 16.79 -0.16
N LEU A 44 -7.66 16.06 0.84
CA LEU A 44 -7.63 14.59 0.81
C LEU A 44 -9.04 14.02 0.71
N ILE A 45 -9.99 14.53 1.49
CA ILE A 45 -11.41 14.12 1.43
C ILE A 45 -11.98 14.40 0.04
N LYS A 46 -11.75 15.60 -0.50
CA LYS A 46 -12.17 15.96 -1.87
C LYS A 46 -11.57 15.05 -2.94
N SER A 47 -10.35 14.56 -2.74
CA SER A 47 -9.70 13.61 -3.64
C SER A 47 -10.30 12.20 -3.54
N LEU A 48 -10.65 11.76 -2.32
CA LEU A 48 -11.28 10.45 -2.09
C LEU A 48 -12.70 10.37 -2.65
N GLY A 49 -13.47 11.46 -2.66
CA GLY A 49 -14.85 11.47 -3.15
C GLY A 49 -15.02 10.86 -4.56
N PRO A 50 -14.30 11.35 -5.59
CA PRO A 50 -14.31 10.76 -6.93
C PRO A 50 -13.81 9.32 -6.98
N ILE A 51 -12.84 8.95 -6.14
CA ILE A 51 -12.32 7.57 -6.09
C ILE A 51 -13.42 6.64 -5.56
N PHE A 52 -14.06 6.99 -4.45
CA PHE A 52 -15.14 6.21 -3.86
C PHE A 52 -16.39 6.18 -4.73
N SER A 53 -16.68 7.22 -5.53
CA SER A 53 -17.79 7.16 -6.48
C SER A 53 -17.58 6.19 -7.64
N ARG A 54 -16.32 5.85 -7.97
CA ARG A 54 -15.98 4.87 -9.01
C ARG A 54 -16.04 3.42 -8.52
N TYR A 55 -15.66 3.18 -7.26
CA TYR A 55 -15.40 1.83 -6.75
C TYR A 55 -16.28 1.43 -5.55
N GLY A 56 -16.97 2.40 -4.95
CA GLY A 56 -17.64 2.24 -3.67
C GLY A 56 -16.74 2.57 -2.47
N TYR A 57 -17.33 2.52 -1.28
CA TYR A 57 -16.60 2.68 -0.03
C TYR A 57 -15.93 1.35 0.38
N PRO A 58 -14.63 1.36 0.72
CA PRO A 58 -13.94 0.18 1.22
C PRO A 58 -14.34 -0.12 2.68
N GLU A 59 -14.05 -1.32 3.17
CA GLU A 59 -14.24 -1.66 4.58
C GLU A 59 -13.19 -0.99 5.47
N THR A 60 -11.95 -0.92 4.98
CA THR A 60 -10.85 -0.31 5.74
C THR A 60 -9.96 0.56 4.87
N LEU A 61 -9.57 1.71 5.41
CA LEU A 61 -8.50 2.53 4.86
C LEU A 61 -7.33 2.52 5.85
N LYS A 62 -6.17 2.06 5.39
CA LYS A 62 -4.91 2.19 6.12
C LYS A 62 -4.18 3.44 5.67
N ARG A 63 -3.59 4.15 6.62
CA ARG A 63 -2.68 5.26 6.34
C ARG A 63 -1.45 5.13 7.21
N ASP A 64 -0.27 5.40 6.65
CA ASP A 64 0.96 5.40 7.45
C ASP A 64 1.09 6.71 8.25
N ASN A 65 1.40 6.56 9.54
CA ASN A 65 1.45 7.62 10.58
C ASN A 65 2.54 8.69 10.39
N GLY A 66 3.25 8.70 9.27
CA GLY A 66 4.42 9.57 9.07
C GLY A 66 4.12 11.07 8.89
N SER A 67 2.86 11.47 8.90
CA SER A 67 2.50 12.86 8.60
C SER A 67 1.30 13.29 9.46
N ASN A 68 1.38 14.47 10.07
CA ASN A 68 0.41 15.12 10.98
C ASN A 68 -0.96 15.41 10.33
N PHE A 69 -1.53 14.45 9.62
CA PHE A 69 -2.63 14.64 8.69
C PHE A 69 -3.90 13.86 9.05
N VAL A 70 -3.89 13.15 10.16
CA VAL A 70 -5.11 12.63 10.75
C VAL A 70 -5.73 13.77 11.53
N SER A 71 -6.53 14.59 10.85
CA SER A 71 -7.39 15.55 11.54
C SER A 71 -8.68 14.84 11.98
N ALA A 72 -9.33 15.39 12.99
CA ALA A 72 -10.67 14.97 13.38
C ALA A 72 -11.66 15.03 12.20
N GLU A 73 -11.45 15.96 11.26
CA GLU A 73 -12.26 16.08 10.04
C GLU A 73 -12.12 14.83 9.14
N PHE A 74 -10.90 14.33 8.95
CA PHE A 74 -10.65 13.14 8.13
C PHE A 74 -11.23 11.88 8.77
N GLU A 75 -11.05 11.72 10.08
CA GLU A 75 -11.64 10.60 10.84
C GLU A 75 -13.16 10.61 10.78
N SER A 76 -13.77 11.77 11.02
CA SER A 76 -15.23 11.93 10.97
C SER A 76 -15.78 11.65 9.57
N TYR A 77 -15.06 12.03 8.52
CA TYR A 77 -15.43 11.68 7.15
C TYR A 77 -15.41 10.16 6.93
N LEU A 78 -14.34 9.46 7.34
CA LEU A 78 -14.26 8.01 7.21
C LEU A 78 -15.36 7.30 7.99
N GLU A 79 -15.63 7.74 9.23
CA GLU A 79 -16.70 7.22 10.06
C GLU A 79 -18.08 7.42 9.41
N THR A 80 -18.35 8.60 8.86
CA THR A 80 -19.60 8.90 8.13
C THR A 80 -19.77 8.00 6.91
N CYS A 81 -18.67 7.63 6.26
CA CYS A 81 -18.65 6.69 5.14
C CYS A 81 -18.68 5.20 5.58
N GLY A 82 -18.66 4.91 6.88
CA GLY A 82 -18.60 3.54 7.41
C GLY A 82 -17.25 2.84 7.19
N ILE A 83 -16.17 3.60 6.98
CA ILE A 83 -14.83 3.09 6.70
C ILE A 83 -14.03 3.01 8.00
N SER A 84 -13.50 1.82 8.32
CA SER A 84 -12.60 1.65 9.46
C SER A 84 -11.20 2.18 9.14
N HIS A 85 -10.78 3.23 9.83
CA HIS A 85 -9.43 3.76 9.71
C HIS A 85 -8.44 2.94 10.53
N ARG A 86 -7.31 2.55 9.92
CA ARG A 86 -6.25 1.78 10.57
C ARG A 86 -4.92 2.53 10.54
N THR A 87 -4.41 2.86 11.72
CA THR A 87 -3.18 3.66 11.92
C THR A 87 -1.96 2.84 12.36
N THR A 88 -2.13 1.60 12.85
CA THR A 88 -1.01 0.77 13.35
C THR A 88 -1.12 -0.72 13.01
N THR A 89 0.08 -1.30 12.87
CA THR A 89 0.49 -2.69 12.55
C THR A 89 -0.17 -3.33 11.31
N PRO A 90 0.63 -3.77 10.31
CA PRO A 90 0.06 -4.29 9.09
C PRO A 90 -0.66 -5.59 9.36
N LEU A 91 -1.93 -5.68 8.95
CA LEU A 91 -2.61 -6.97 8.83
C LEU A 91 -1.88 -7.87 7.79
N TRP A 92 -1.06 -7.27 6.91
CA TRP A 92 -0.32 -7.93 5.84
C TRP A 92 1.07 -7.28 5.61
N PRO A 93 2.11 -7.60 6.41
CA PRO A 93 3.45 -7.00 6.28
C PRO A 93 4.02 -7.11 4.86
N GLN A 94 3.73 -8.22 4.19
CA GLN A 94 4.18 -8.45 2.83
C GLN A 94 3.45 -7.63 1.78
N ALA A 95 2.12 -7.49 1.90
CA ALA A 95 1.36 -6.66 0.98
C ALA A 95 1.79 -5.19 1.12
N ASN A 96 2.09 -4.74 2.33
CA ASN A 96 2.74 -3.46 2.60
C ASN A 96 4.10 -3.32 1.89
N GLY A 97 5.01 -4.28 2.07
CA GLY A 97 6.32 -4.22 1.43
C GLY A 97 6.26 -4.21 -0.11
N GLU A 98 5.27 -4.88 -0.68
CA GLU A 98 5.02 -4.82 -2.12
C GLU A 98 4.42 -3.48 -2.56
N VAL A 99 3.47 -2.91 -1.82
CA VAL A 99 2.96 -1.54 -2.06
C VAL A 99 4.11 -0.52 -2.00
N GLU A 100 4.97 -0.57 -0.99
CA GLU A 100 6.15 0.29 -0.88
C GLU A 100 7.14 0.12 -2.05
N ARG A 101 7.29 -1.11 -2.54
CA ARG A 101 8.12 -1.38 -3.72
C ARG A 101 7.51 -0.78 -4.98
N GLN A 102 6.20 -0.88 -5.14
CA GLN A 102 5.49 -0.32 -6.28
C GLN A 102 5.49 1.20 -6.26
N ASN A 103 5.30 1.82 -5.09
CA ASN A 103 5.44 3.26 -4.86
C ASN A 103 6.84 3.76 -5.30
N ARG A 104 7.90 3.01 -4.98
CA ARG A 104 9.26 3.29 -5.47
C ARG A 104 9.39 3.21 -6.99
N SER A 105 8.74 2.25 -7.64
CA SER A 105 8.73 2.13 -9.10
C SER A 105 8.03 3.33 -9.76
N LEU A 106 6.91 3.77 -9.21
CA LEU A 106 6.21 4.99 -9.65
C LEU A 106 7.14 6.21 -9.58
N LEU A 107 7.76 6.45 -8.43
CA LEU A 107 8.70 7.57 -8.26
C LEU A 107 9.91 7.47 -9.21
N LYS A 108 10.39 6.25 -9.49
CA LYS A 108 11.47 6.04 -10.46
C LYS A 108 11.06 6.46 -11.87
N ALA A 109 9.85 6.12 -12.30
CA ALA A 109 9.33 6.52 -13.61
C ALA A 109 9.28 8.06 -13.74
N LEU A 110 8.80 8.75 -12.70
CA LEU A 110 8.75 10.21 -12.69
C LEU A 110 10.13 10.86 -12.66
N LYS A 111 11.10 10.26 -11.95
CA LYS A 111 12.51 10.71 -11.97
C LYS A 111 13.11 10.60 -13.37
N ILE A 112 12.83 9.51 -14.09
CA ILE A 112 13.29 9.34 -15.48
C ILE A 112 12.67 10.41 -16.37
N ALA A 113 11.35 10.63 -16.28
CA ALA A 113 10.66 11.68 -17.03
C ALA A 113 11.30 13.06 -16.81
N GLN A 114 11.63 13.38 -15.56
CA GLN A 114 12.30 14.63 -15.20
C GLN A 114 13.69 14.76 -15.85
N VAL A 115 14.52 13.71 -15.79
CA VAL A 115 15.86 13.69 -16.40
C VAL A 115 15.78 13.84 -17.93
N GLU A 116 14.80 13.20 -18.54
CA GLU A 116 14.54 13.25 -19.98
C GLU A 116 13.80 14.54 -20.40
N LYS A 117 13.49 15.45 -19.48
CA LYS A 117 12.73 16.70 -19.71
C LYS A 117 11.37 16.47 -20.38
N LYS A 118 10.73 15.34 -20.06
CA LYS A 118 9.36 15.01 -20.51
C LYS A 118 8.32 15.61 -19.56
N ASP A 119 7.09 15.74 -20.03
CA ASP A 119 5.97 16.05 -19.15
C ASP A 119 5.68 14.86 -18.22
N TRP A 120 6.03 15.02 -16.95
CA TRP A 120 5.88 13.97 -15.95
C TRP A 120 4.41 13.58 -15.72
N ARG A 121 3.43 14.47 -15.99
CA ARG A 121 2.00 14.15 -15.84
C ARG A 121 1.54 13.19 -16.92
N SER A 122 1.97 13.42 -18.17
CA SER A 122 1.77 12.45 -19.26
C SER A 122 2.45 11.11 -18.95
N GLU A 123 3.70 11.14 -18.46
CA GLU A 123 4.43 9.92 -18.10
C GLU A 123 3.81 9.18 -16.90
N LEU A 124 3.20 9.88 -15.94
CA LEU A 124 2.40 9.28 -14.88
C LEU A 124 1.25 8.46 -15.47
N ASN A 125 0.51 9.02 -16.44
CA ASN A 125 -0.59 8.32 -17.09
C ASN A 125 -0.11 7.10 -17.90
N HIS A 126 1.01 7.22 -18.61
CA HIS A 126 1.65 6.10 -19.31
C HIS A 126 2.06 4.99 -18.34
N PHE A 127 2.69 5.35 -17.22
CA PHE A 127 3.08 4.42 -16.17
C PHE A 127 1.85 3.70 -15.60
N LEU A 128 0.80 4.44 -15.23
CA LEU A 128 -0.42 3.84 -14.67
C LEU A 128 -1.08 2.88 -15.65
N MET A 129 -1.18 3.23 -16.93
CA MET A 129 -1.72 2.34 -17.96
C MET A 129 -0.90 1.05 -18.05
N ALA A 130 0.42 1.16 -18.21
CA ALA A 130 1.31 0.02 -18.34
C ALA A 130 1.28 -0.87 -17.08
N TYR A 131 1.32 -0.26 -15.90
CA TYR A 131 1.26 -0.97 -14.63
C TYR A 131 -0.05 -1.74 -14.47
N ARG A 132 -1.19 -1.08 -14.74
CA ARG A 132 -2.53 -1.68 -14.60
C ARG A 132 -2.74 -2.87 -15.54
N SER A 133 -2.09 -2.89 -16.71
CA SER A 133 -2.22 -3.97 -17.70
C SER A 133 -1.13 -5.04 -17.62
N THR A 134 -0.07 -4.85 -16.84
CA THR A 134 1.06 -5.80 -16.79
C THR A 134 0.83 -6.83 -15.69
N PRO A 135 0.87 -8.15 -16.00
CA PRO A 135 0.82 -9.19 -14.98
C PRO A 135 1.92 -9.03 -13.94
N HIS A 136 1.55 -9.11 -12.66
CA HIS A 136 2.53 -9.09 -11.57
C HIS A 136 3.24 -10.43 -11.46
N SER A 137 4.53 -10.43 -11.11
CA SER A 137 5.30 -11.68 -10.94
C SER A 137 4.76 -12.56 -9.81
N THR A 138 4.15 -11.93 -8.79
CA THR A 138 3.61 -12.63 -7.62
C THR A 138 2.26 -13.28 -7.93
N THR A 139 1.35 -12.55 -8.59
CA THR A 139 -0.03 -13.01 -8.84
C THR A 139 -0.21 -13.69 -10.21
N GLY A 140 0.69 -13.45 -11.16
CA GLY A 140 0.57 -13.87 -12.55
C GLY A 140 -0.56 -13.17 -13.33
N VAL A 141 -1.24 -12.20 -12.71
CA VAL A 141 -2.42 -11.50 -13.25
C VAL A 141 -2.23 -10.00 -13.07
N SER A 142 -2.75 -9.21 -14.02
CA SER A 142 -2.59 -7.75 -13.98
C SER A 142 -3.48 -7.10 -12.91
N PRO A 143 -3.08 -5.95 -12.34
CA PRO A 143 -3.90 -5.25 -11.36
C PRO A 143 -5.31 -4.89 -11.86
N ALA A 144 -5.46 -4.50 -13.13
CA ALA A 144 -6.78 -4.21 -13.69
C ALA A 144 -7.65 -5.47 -13.84
N GLU A 145 -7.05 -6.60 -14.19
CA GLU A 145 -7.77 -7.88 -14.24
C GLU A 145 -8.26 -8.29 -12.85
N LEU A 146 -7.44 -8.15 -11.81
CA LEU A 146 -7.85 -8.44 -10.44
C LEU A 146 -8.94 -7.49 -9.94
N MET A 147 -8.86 -6.21 -10.31
CA MET A 147 -9.81 -5.19 -9.87
C MET A 147 -11.17 -5.32 -10.57
N PHE A 148 -11.18 -5.59 -11.88
CA PHE A 148 -12.39 -5.48 -12.71
C PHE A 148 -12.84 -6.80 -13.35
N ASN A 149 -12.13 -7.89 -13.08
CA ASN A 149 -12.33 -9.19 -13.74
C ASN A 149 -12.30 -9.11 -15.28
N ARG A 150 -11.55 -8.14 -15.82
CA ARG A 150 -11.39 -7.93 -17.27
C ARG A 150 -10.02 -7.38 -17.61
N LYS A 151 -9.54 -7.78 -18.78
CA LYS A 151 -8.36 -7.16 -19.41
C LYS A 151 -8.70 -5.77 -19.91
N ILE A 152 -7.80 -4.83 -19.70
CA ILE A 152 -7.88 -3.49 -20.29
C ILE A 152 -7.14 -3.52 -21.62
N ARG A 153 -7.77 -2.96 -22.66
CA ARG A 153 -7.13 -2.87 -23.99
C ARG A 153 -5.96 -1.90 -23.92
N THR A 154 -4.80 -2.35 -24.40
CA THR A 154 -3.62 -1.52 -24.56
C THR A 154 -3.29 -1.35 -26.06
N LYS A 155 -2.19 -0.66 -26.36
CA LYS A 155 -1.66 -0.58 -27.74
C LYS A 155 -1.05 -1.90 -28.22
N LEU A 156 -0.82 -2.85 -27.32
CA LEU A 156 -0.28 -4.16 -27.67
C LEU A 156 -1.41 -5.12 -28.08
N PRO A 157 -1.23 -5.91 -29.15
CA PRO A 157 -2.22 -6.91 -29.56
C PRO A 157 -2.31 -8.00 -28.49
N GLU A 158 -3.53 -8.36 -28.10
CA GLU A 158 -3.78 -9.53 -27.26
C GLU A 158 -3.78 -10.79 -28.12
N LEU A 159 -3.00 -11.79 -27.72
CA LEU A 159 -3.17 -13.15 -28.23
C LEU A 159 -4.48 -13.68 -27.62
N SER A 160 -5.46 -14.00 -28.47
CA SER A 160 -6.76 -14.55 -28.06
C SER A 160 -6.58 -15.94 -27.46
N GLY A 161 -6.33 -16.00 -26.16
CA GLY A 161 -6.28 -17.24 -25.38
C GLY A 161 -7.49 -17.34 -24.44
N VAL A 162 -8.04 -18.54 -24.32
CA VAL A 162 -9.10 -18.88 -23.36
C VAL A 162 -8.64 -18.48 -21.95
N ARG A 163 -9.51 -17.77 -21.21
CA ARG A 163 -9.27 -17.46 -19.80
C ARG A 163 -9.29 -18.76 -19.00
N GLU A 164 -8.13 -19.20 -18.52
CA GLU A 164 -8.10 -20.16 -17.41
C GLU A 164 -8.47 -19.40 -16.12
N ASN A 165 -9.56 -19.82 -15.48
CA ASN A 165 -9.93 -19.33 -14.14
C ASN A 165 -8.94 -19.93 -13.13
N VAL A 166 -7.73 -19.38 -13.07
CA VAL A 166 -6.78 -19.69 -12.00
C VAL A 166 -7.26 -18.96 -10.74
N LEU A 167 -7.43 -19.68 -9.63
CA LEU A 167 -7.67 -19.08 -8.33
C LEU A 167 -6.45 -18.26 -7.91
N VAL A 168 -6.47 -16.96 -8.19
CA VAL A 168 -5.33 -16.06 -7.94
C VAL A 168 -5.04 -15.91 -6.44
N SER A 169 -6.03 -16.12 -5.59
CA SER A 169 -5.87 -16.17 -4.13
C SER A 169 -4.84 -17.19 -3.69
N ASP A 170 -4.85 -18.37 -4.31
CA ASP A 170 -4.04 -19.50 -3.89
C ASP A 170 -2.58 -19.27 -4.29
N ARG A 171 -2.36 -18.75 -5.50
CA ARG A 171 -1.01 -18.34 -5.95
C ARG A 171 -0.44 -17.18 -5.16
N ASP A 172 -1.25 -16.15 -4.86
CA ASP A 172 -0.79 -15.01 -4.05
C ASP A 172 -0.44 -15.47 -2.63
N ALA A 173 -1.25 -16.34 -2.02
CA ALA A 173 -0.97 -16.93 -0.72
C ALA A 173 0.30 -17.80 -0.74
N GLU A 174 0.48 -18.66 -1.75
CA GLU A 174 1.67 -19.49 -1.91
C GLU A 174 2.95 -18.66 -2.09
N MET A 175 2.90 -17.64 -2.95
CA MET A 175 4.05 -16.74 -3.16
C MET A 175 4.33 -15.88 -1.93
N LYS A 176 3.28 -15.55 -1.16
CA LYS A 176 3.41 -14.94 0.15
C LYS A 176 4.18 -15.83 1.12
N GLN A 177 3.75 -17.07 1.24
CA GLN A 177 4.40 -18.06 2.11
C GLN A 177 5.88 -18.27 1.70
N LYS A 178 6.16 -18.53 0.43
CA LYS A 178 7.55 -18.71 -0.06
C LYS A 178 8.45 -17.51 0.23
N SER A 179 7.92 -16.29 0.11
CA SER A 179 8.68 -15.07 0.40
C SER A 179 8.92 -14.89 1.90
N LYS A 180 7.95 -15.24 2.75
CA LYS A 180 8.10 -15.27 4.20
C LYS A 180 9.18 -16.28 4.59
N ASP A 181 9.08 -17.52 4.11
CA ASP A 181 10.05 -18.59 4.39
C ASP A 181 11.47 -18.19 3.99
N TYR A 182 11.62 -17.57 2.80
CA TYR A 182 12.90 -17.05 2.34
C TYR A 182 13.43 -15.92 3.23
N SER A 183 12.57 -14.99 3.64
CA SER A 183 12.94 -13.87 4.52
C SER A 183 13.35 -14.38 5.90
N ASP A 184 12.60 -15.31 6.48
CA ASP A 184 12.84 -15.90 7.79
C ASP A 184 14.16 -16.69 7.77
N PHE A 185 14.39 -17.50 6.74
CA PHE A 185 15.66 -18.18 6.50
C PHE A 185 16.83 -17.19 6.39
N LYS A 186 16.70 -16.15 5.55
CA LYS A 186 17.76 -15.16 5.32
C LYS A 186 18.07 -14.33 6.56
N ARG A 187 17.07 -14.03 7.39
CA ARG A 187 17.21 -13.24 8.62
C ARG A 187 17.52 -14.09 9.84
N ASN A 188 17.63 -15.41 9.67
CA ASN A 188 17.80 -16.35 10.77
C ASN A 188 16.72 -16.16 11.85
N ALA A 189 15.49 -15.85 11.41
CA ALA A 189 14.35 -15.66 12.29
C ALA A 189 14.07 -16.99 13.02
N ARG A 190 13.92 -16.91 14.33
CA ARG A 190 13.54 -18.05 15.18
C ARG A 190 12.17 -17.77 15.75
N ASP A 191 11.38 -18.83 15.89
CA ASP A 191 10.15 -18.72 16.66
C ASP A 191 10.51 -18.30 18.09
N ASN A 192 9.83 -17.27 18.57
CA ASN A 192 9.98 -16.80 19.94
C ASN A 192 9.00 -17.59 20.81
N GLU A 193 9.52 -18.39 21.74
CA GLU A 193 8.73 -19.13 22.74
C GLU A 193 8.26 -18.22 23.88
N ILE A 194 7.72 -17.04 23.57
CA ILE A 194 7.26 -16.09 24.60
C ILE A 194 5.91 -16.59 25.13
N GLY A 195 5.88 -16.89 26.42
CA GLY A 195 4.72 -17.32 27.17
C GLY A 195 4.01 -16.17 27.91
N LEU A 196 2.79 -16.46 28.41
CA LEU A 196 2.11 -15.58 29.37
C LEU A 196 2.94 -15.49 30.65
N GLY A 197 3.18 -14.28 31.15
CA GLY A 197 4.00 -14.02 32.33
C GLY A 197 5.50 -13.80 32.04
N ASP A 198 5.95 -13.93 30.79
CA ASP A 198 7.33 -13.63 30.44
C ASP A 198 7.62 -12.13 30.52
N LYS A 199 8.84 -11.80 30.96
CA LYS A 199 9.35 -10.42 30.99
C LYS A 199 10.00 -10.07 29.67
N VAL A 200 9.41 -9.13 28.94
CA VAL A 200 9.89 -8.66 27.64
C VAL A 200 10.22 -7.18 27.68
N LEU A 201 11.26 -6.78 26.95
CA LEU A 201 11.58 -5.36 26.76
C LEU A 201 10.88 -4.86 25.50
N VAL A 202 10.06 -3.82 25.62
CA VAL A 202 9.33 -3.24 24.50
C VAL A 202 10.18 -2.20 23.80
N ARG A 203 10.19 -2.24 22.47
CA ARG A 203 10.92 -1.24 21.67
C ARG A 203 10.30 0.14 21.87
N GLN A 204 11.11 1.13 22.21
CA GLN A 204 10.64 2.51 22.41
C GLN A 204 10.89 3.38 21.18
N GLU A 205 10.12 4.46 21.04
CA GLU A 205 10.39 5.47 20.03
C GLU A 205 11.71 6.20 20.34
N LYS A 206 12.56 6.36 19.32
CA LYS A 206 13.84 7.06 19.48
C LYS A 206 13.59 8.56 19.66
N GLN A 207 13.69 9.03 20.90
CA GLN A 207 13.60 10.47 21.20
C GLN A 207 14.86 11.23 20.75
N ASN A 208 16.03 10.59 20.81
CA ASN A 208 17.30 11.16 20.33
C ASN A 208 18.29 10.04 19.92
N LYS A 209 19.45 10.43 19.37
CA LYS A 209 20.48 9.47 18.90
C LYS A 209 21.05 8.58 20.00
N LEU A 210 20.95 8.96 21.27
CA LEU A 210 21.46 8.23 22.43
C LEU A 210 20.37 7.44 23.16
N SER A 211 19.11 7.51 22.71
CA SER A 211 18.02 6.77 23.33
C SER A 211 18.21 5.26 23.11
N PRO A 212 18.17 4.44 24.17
CA PRO A 212 18.28 2.99 24.01
C PRO A 212 17.14 2.47 23.13
N PRO A 213 17.37 1.43 22.31
CA PRO A 213 16.34 0.94 21.38
C PRO A 213 15.12 0.35 22.09
N TYR A 214 15.26 -0.09 23.34
CA TYR A 214 14.19 -0.68 24.15
C TYR A 214 13.99 0.11 25.43
N ASN A 215 12.76 0.12 25.94
CA ASN A 215 12.47 0.60 27.27
C ASN A 215 13.26 -0.26 28.27
N PRO A 216 14.07 0.34 29.18
CA PRO A 216 14.83 -0.42 30.18
C PRO A 216 13.95 -1.15 31.19
N GLU A 217 12.69 -0.75 31.36
CA GLU A 217 11.74 -1.42 32.26
C GLU A 217 11.11 -2.65 31.56
N PRO A 218 11.26 -3.87 32.11
CA PRO A 218 10.62 -5.07 31.57
C PRO A 218 9.11 -5.05 31.78
N PHE A 219 8.36 -5.39 30.73
CA PHE A 219 6.91 -5.57 30.76
C PHE A 219 6.54 -7.05 30.84
N GLU A 220 5.39 -7.37 31.42
CA GLU A 220 4.88 -8.72 31.53
C GLU A 220 3.86 -9.02 30.41
N VAL A 221 3.99 -10.18 29.77
CA VAL A 221 3.08 -10.60 28.70
C VAL A 221 1.76 -11.07 29.30
N VAL A 222 0.73 -10.24 29.18
CA VAL A 222 -0.62 -10.50 29.72
C VAL A 222 -1.56 -11.24 28.75
N ALA A 223 -1.23 -11.27 27.45
CA ALA A 223 -2.01 -11.97 26.44
C ALA A 223 -1.14 -12.32 25.21
N LEU A 224 -1.36 -13.49 24.62
CA LEU A 224 -0.79 -13.90 23.33
C LEU A 224 -1.86 -13.71 22.25
N LYS A 225 -1.48 -13.14 21.11
CA LYS A 225 -2.36 -12.89 19.97
C LYS A 225 -1.96 -13.74 18.78
#